data_AF-A0AA96RQZ4-F1
#
_entry.id   AF-A0AA96RQZ4-F1
#
_cell.length_a   1.000
_cell.length_b   1.000
_cell.length_c   1.000
_cell.angle_alpha   90.00
_cell.angle_beta   90.00
_cell.angle_gamma   90.00
#
_symmetry.space_group_name_H-M   'P 1'
#
loop_
_entity.id
_entity.type
_entity.pdbx_description
1 polymer ?
#
loop_
_entity_poly.entity_id
_entity_poly.type
_entity_poly.pdbx_seq_one_letter_code
_entity_poly.pdbx_strand_id
1 'polypeptide(L)'
;MTNQVQLWPEGEVFTREVLIPTKYEPLPVEVTYTVPPFEIVVETWQNRDPAKAYALFRQFIVDWDQQDKLTDDILMCFLAGYPGTDEAIFAGWYEHMKEVLTVNAQLFAGYSQSIN
;
A
#
# COMPACT_ATOMS: atom_id res chain seq x y z
N MET A 1 25.03 3.29 7.91
CA MET A 1 23.81 2.87 7.21
C MET A 1 24.19 2.60 5.77
N THR A 2 24.42 1.34 5.43
CA THR A 2 24.56 0.91 4.04
C THR A 2 23.17 0.93 3.43
N ASN A 3 22.83 1.96 2.65
CA ASN A 3 21.69 1.92 1.74
C ASN A 3 22.03 0.91 0.64
N GLN A 4 21.93 -0.38 0.96
CA GLN A 4 21.86 -1.40 -0.07
C GLN A 4 20.50 -1.22 -0.73
N VAL A 5 20.51 -0.81 -2.00
CA VAL A 5 19.30 -0.84 -2.83
C VAL A 5 18.76 -2.27 -2.76
N GLN A 6 17.54 -2.43 -2.24
CA GLN A 6 16.84 -3.71 -2.17
C GLN A 6 15.73 -3.69 -3.22
N LEU A 7 15.52 -4.80 -3.95
CA LEU A 7 14.50 -4.83 -5.00
C LEU A 7 13.11 -4.58 -4.41
N TRP A 8 12.82 -5.27 -3.31
CA TRP A 8 11.64 -5.04 -2.48
C TRP A 8 11.96 -4.01 -1.38
N PRO A 9 11.33 -2.82 -1.38
CA PRO A 9 11.63 -1.75 -0.44
C PRO A 9 10.90 -1.96 0.91
N GLU A 10 11.14 -3.08 1.58
CA GLU A 10 10.48 -3.38 2.86
C GLU A 10 10.68 -2.28 3.90
N GLY A 11 9.60 -1.91 4.60
CA GLY A 11 9.61 -0.89 5.64
C GLY A 11 9.63 0.55 5.13
N GLU A 12 9.65 0.76 3.81
CA GLU A 12 9.42 2.09 3.24
C GLU A 12 8.03 2.61 3.66
N VAL A 13 7.96 3.91 3.95
CA VAL A 13 6.72 4.62 4.32
C VAL A 13 6.53 5.78 3.36
N PHE A 14 5.30 5.91 2.84
CA PHE A 14 4.95 6.94 1.86
C PHE A 14 3.49 7.36 2.01
N THR A 15 3.17 8.56 1.55
CA THR A 15 1.79 9.11 1.59
C THR A 15 1.29 9.33 0.18
N ARG A 16 0.02 9.00 -0.07
CA ARG A 16 -0.67 9.23 -1.34
C ARG A 16 -2.10 9.70 -1.08
N GLU A 17 -2.52 10.70 -1.84
CA GLU A 17 -3.93 11.05 -1.98
C GLU A 17 -4.66 9.94 -2.74
N VAL A 18 -5.76 9.46 -2.17
CA VAL A 18 -6.69 8.51 -2.81
C VAL A 18 -8.09 9.11 -2.87
N LEU A 19 -8.79 8.83 -3.96
CA LEU A 19 -10.14 9.33 -4.18
C LEU A 19 -11.15 8.26 -3.80
N ILE A 20 -11.76 8.39 -2.62
CA ILE A 20 -12.76 7.44 -2.14
C ILE A 20 -14.10 7.65 -2.88
N PRO A 21 -14.67 6.61 -3.50
CA PRO A 21 -15.90 6.73 -4.27
C PRO A 21 -17.12 6.90 -3.36
N THR A 22 -17.54 8.14 -3.12
CA THR A 22 -18.78 8.42 -2.38
C THR A 22 -19.99 8.44 -3.31
N LYS A 23 -21.20 8.59 -2.74
CA LYS A 23 -22.45 8.71 -3.52
C LYS A 23 -22.56 9.99 -4.35
N TYR A 24 -21.77 11.01 -4.02
CA TYR A 24 -21.80 12.30 -4.69
C TYR A 24 -20.50 12.49 -5.47
N GLU A 25 -19.55 13.23 -4.89
CA GLU A 25 -18.22 13.44 -5.45
C GLU A 25 -17.20 12.54 -4.73
N PRO A 26 -16.16 12.05 -5.43
CA PRO A 26 -15.08 11.34 -4.78
C PRO A 26 -14.45 12.20 -3.69
N LEU A 27 -14.22 11.61 -2.51
CA LEU A 27 -13.60 12.28 -1.38
C LEU A 27 -12.08 12.07 -1.45
N PRO A 28 -11.27 13.13 -1.60
CA PRO A 28 -9.82 13.02 -1.46
C PRO A 28 -9.45 12.72 -0.01
N VAL A 29 -8.59 11.72 0.18
CA VAL A 29 -8.10 11.25 1.47
C VAL A 29 -6.60 11.01 1.35
N GLU A 30 -5.81 11.63 2.22
CA GLU A 30 -4.38 11.31 2.32
C GLU A 30 -4.19 10.05 3.15
N VAL A 31 -3.63 9.01 2.55
CA VAL A 31 -3.32 7.75 3.23
C VAL A 31 -1.81 7.58 3.30
N THR A 32 -1.31 7.30 4.50
CA THR A 32 0.09 6.93 4.71
C THR A 32 0.20 5.42 4.81
N TYR A 33 1.05 4.88 3.94
CA TYR A 33 1.27 3.47 3.77
C TYR A 33 2.62 3.03 4.31
N THR A 34 2.74 1.72 4.52
CA THR A 34 4.04 1.05 4.62
C THR A 34 4.15 -0.05 3.56
N VAL A 35 5.37 -0.37 3.16
CA VAL A 35 5.67 -1.56 2.37
C VAL A 35 5.90 -2.72 3.34
N PRO A 36 4.94 -3.66 3.48
CA PRO A 36 5.12 -4.80 4.38
C PRO A 36 6.16 -5.78 3.82
N PRO A 37 6.58 -6.79 4.61
CA PRO A 37 7.35 -7.90 4.11
C PRO A 37 6.68 -8.57 2.90
N PHE A 38 7.48 -9.05 1.95
CA PHE A 38 6.96 -9.62 0.71
C PHE A 38 6.02 -10.81 0.97
N GLU A 39 6.31 -11.61 1.98
CA GLU A 39 5.51 -12.76 2.41
C GLU A 39 4.09 -12.35 2.81
N ILE A 40 3.92 -11.19 3.45
CA ILE A 40 2.61 -10.66 3.84
C ILE A 40 1.79 -10.27 2.61
N VAL A 41 2.43 -9.72 1.57
CA VAL A 41 1.76 -9.42 0.30
C VAL A 41 1.30 -10.71 -0.39
N VAL A 42 2.14 -11.73 -0.41
CA VAL A 42 1.79 -13.05 -0.94
C VAL A 42 0.64 -13.66 -0.15
N GLU A 43 0.67 -13.61 1.18
CA GLU A 43 -0.43 -14.09 2.04
C GLU A 43 -1.74 -13.34 1.76
N THR A 44 -1.67 -12.01 1.65
CA THR A 44 -2.83 -11.16 1.32
C THR A 44 -3.43 -11.55 -0.02
N TRP A 45 -2.61 -11.78 -1.05
CA TRP A 45 -3.07 -12.16 -2.39
C TRP A 45 -3.65 -13.58 -2.45
N GLN A 46 -3.08 -14.53 -1.71
CA GLN A 46 -3.54 -15.91 -1.68
C GLN A 46 -4.77 -16.12 -0.78
N ASN A 47 -5.10 -15.15 0.07
CA ASN A 47 -6.16 -15.27 1.05
C ASN A 47 -7.54 -15.50 0.38
N ARG A 48 -8.23 -16.54 0.84
CA ARG A 48 -9.60 -16.89 0.44
C ARG A 48 -10.60 -16.72 1.60
N ASP A 49 -10.11 -16.43 2.80
CA ASP A 49 -10.90 -16.29 4.02
C ASP A 49 -11.32 -14.83 4.21
N PRO A 50 -12.62 -14.49 4.04
CA PRO A 50 -13.10 -13.13 4.22
C PRO A 50 -12.84 -12.58 5.62
N ALA A 51 -12.76 -13.45 6.65
CA ALA A 51 -12.52 -13.01 8.03
C ALA A 51 -11.10 -12.48 8.25
N LYS A 52 -10.14 -12.89 7.41
CA LYS A 52 -8.74 -12.44 7.47
C LYS A 52 -8.43 -11.27 6.54
N ALA A 53 -9.26 -11.03 5.53
CA ALA A 53 -8.98 -10.08 4.47
C ALA A 53 -8.69 -8.67 5.02
N TYR A 54 -9.51 -8.18 5.95
CA TYR A 54 -9.29 -6.87 6.56
C TYR A 54 -7.97 -6.80 7.32
N ALA A 55 -7.67 -7.77 8.19
CA ALA A 55 -6.45 -7.76 8.99
C ALA A 55 -5.18 -7.82 8.13
N LEU A 56 -5.23 -8.51 6.99
CA LEU A 56 -4.14 -8.56 6.02
C LEU A 56 -3.96 -7.22 5.30
N PHE A 57 -5.05 -6.64 4.78
CA PHE A 57 -5.06 -5.35 4.12
C PHE A 57 -4.64 -4.19 5.05
N ARG A 58 -5.14 -4.18 6.29
CA ARG A 58 -4.90 -3.13 7.29
C ARG A 58 -3.43 -2.91 7.62
N GLN A 59 -2.58 -3.93 7.43
CA GLN A 59 -1.13 -3.86 7.65
C GLN A 59 -0.42 -2.89 6.69
N PHE A 60 -1.04 -2.56 5.56
CA PHE A 60 -0.47 -1.69 4.54
C PHE A 60 -0.64 -0.22 4.91
N ILE A 61 -1.54 0.11 5.83
CA ILE A 61 -1.94 1.47 6.19
C ILE A 61 -1.40 1.76 7.59
N VAL A 62 -0.63 2.84 7.74
CA VAL A 62 -0.09 3.27 9.04
C VAL A 62 -0.76 4.53 9.55
N ASP A 63 -1.27 5.37 8.66
CA ASP A 63 -2.04 6.57 9.01
C ASP A 63 -2.96 7.01 7.88
N TRP A 64 -3.90 7.92 8.17
CA TRP A 64 -4.69 8.65 7.17
C TRP A 64 -5.33 9.90 7.78
N ASP A 65 -5.70 10.88 6.96
CA ASP A 65 -6.16 12.20 7.42
C ASP A 65 -7.62 12.27 7.91
N GLN A 66 -8.37 11.17 7.84
CA GLN A 66 -9.79 11.14 8.25
C GLN A 66 -9.99 11.06 9.78
N GLN A 67 -8.91 10.86 10.55
CA GLN A 67 -8.96 10.83 12.01
C GLN A 67 -7.57 11.14 12.59
N ASP A 68 -7.52 11.77 13.78
CA ASP A 68 -6.27 12.10 14.48
C ASP A 68 -5.41 10.87 14.82
N LYS A 69 -6.03 9.69 14.92
CA LYS A 69 -5.36 8.42 15.18
C LYS A 69 -6.05 7.32 14.41
N LEU A 70 -5.30 6.58 13.59
CA LEU A 70 -5.85 5.45 12.83
C LEU A 70 -6.48 4.38 13.74
N THR A 71 -7.81 4.31 13.73
CA THR A 71 -8.64 3.26 14.32
C THR A 71 -9.28 2.40 13.25
N ASP A 72 -9.52 1.14 13.59
CA ASP A 72 -10.19 0.19 12.70
C ASP A 72 -11.66 0.53 12.49
N ASP A 73 -12.33 1.10 13.49
CA ASP A 73 -13.76 1.41 13.41
C ASP A 73 -14.08 2.41 12.30
N ILE A 74 -13.32 3.51 12.18
CA ILE A 74 -13.56 4.51 11.13
C ILE A 74 -13.20 3.95 9.76
N LEU A 75 -12.07 3.26 9.63
CA LEU A 75 -11.69 2.65 8.35
C LEU A 75 -12.74 1.62 7.89
N MET A 76 -13.23 0.77 8.79
CA MET A 76 -14.30 -0.19 8.52
C MET A 76 -15.62 0.49 8.15
N CYS A 77 -15.96 1.63 8.78
CA CYS A 77 -17.13 2.42 8.38
C CYS A 77 -17.03 2.89 6.93
N PHE A 78 -15.85 3.32 6.48
CA PHE A 78 -15.63 3.73 5.08
C PHE A 78 -15.75 2.54 4.12
N LEU A 79 -15.10 1.42 4.44
CA LEU A 79 -15.17 0.18 3.66
C LEU A 79 -16.62 -0.30 3.50
N ALA A 80 -17.43 -0.21 4.56
CA ALA A 80 -18.84 -0.61 4.53
C ALA A 80 -19.75 0.42 3.86
N GLY A 81 -19.48 1.71 4.05
CA GLY A 81 -20.34 2.82 3.60
C GLY A 81 -20.14 3.19 2.12
N TYR A 82 -18.95 2.96 1.59
CA TYR A 82 -18.52 3.39 0.25
C TYR A 82 -17.87 2.23 -0.52
N PRO A 83 -18.65 1.46 -1.31
CA PRO A 83 -18.13 0.37 -2.12
C PRO A 83 -17.01 0.84 -3.07
N GLY A 84 -15.89 0.11 -3.12
CA GLY A 84 -14.70 0.48 -3.89
C GLY A 84 -13.66 1.29 -3.10
N THR A 85 -13.90 1.57 -1.81
CA THR A 85 -12.90 2.19 -0.92
C THR A 85 -11.63 1.34 -0.81
N ASP A 86 -11.78 0.03 -0.65
CA ASP A 86 -10.67 -0.93 -0.62
C ASP A 86 -9.85 -0.89 -1.90
N GLU A 87 -10.52 -0.92 -3.06
CA GLU A 87 -9.87 -0.83 -4.36
C GLU A 87 -9.12 0.50 -4.53
N ALA A 88 -9.73 1.63 -4.15
CA ALA A 88 -9.12 2.95 -4.24
C ALA A 88 -7.88 3.09 -3.35
N ILE A 89 -7.95 2.62 -2.11
CA ILE A 89 -6.81 2.62 -1.18
C ILE A 89 -5.71 1.69 -1.68
N PHE A 90 -6.05 0.46 -2.10
CA PHE A 90 -5.07 -0.49 -2.59
C PHE A 90 -4.39 -0.03 -3.89
N ALA A 91 -5.13 0.64 -4.78
CA ALA A 91 -4.58 1.23 -6.00
C ALA A 91 -3.51 2.29 -5.69
N GLY A 92 -3.72 3.10 -4.64
CA GLY A 92 -2.72 4.08 -4.18
C GLY A 92 -1.39 3.43 -3.79
N TRP A 93 -1.45 2.33 -3.03
CA TRP A 93 -0.27 1.55 -2.68
C TRP A 93 0.37 0.87 -3.90
N TYR A 94 -0.46 0.27 -4.75
CA TYR A 94 -0.01 -0.48 -5.93
C TYR A 94 0.76 0.38 -6.94
N GLU A 95 0.26 1.58 -7.26
CA GLU A 95 0.94 2.47 -8.21
C GLU A 95 2.29 2.94 -7.68
N HIS A 96 2.40 3.22 -6.38
CA HIS A 96 3.69 3.50 -5.74
C HIS A 96 4.67 2.33 -5.90
N MET A 97 4.23 1.11 -5.56
CA MET A 97 5.08 -0.08 -5.68
C MET A 97 5.54 -0.34 -7.11
N LYS A 98 4.67 -0.11 -8.09
CA LYS A 98 5.01 -0.24 -9.51
C LYS A 98 6.08 0.75 -9.94
N GLU A 99 6.01 2.00 -9.50
CA GLU A 99 7.05 3.01 -9.75
C GLU A 99 8.38 2.58 -9.11
N VAL A 100 8.38 2.22 -7.83
CA VAL A 100 9.60 1.83 -7.10
C VAL A 100 10.24 0.58 -7.69
N LEU A 101 9.47 -0.47 -7.98
CA LEU A 101 9.99 -1.70 -8.57
C LEU A 101 10.56 -1.47 -9.97
N THR A 102 9.97 -0.55 -10.75
CA THR A 102 10.51 -0.18 -12.07
C THR A 102 11.88 0.48 -11.94
N VAL A 103 12.03 1.42 -11.01
CA VAL A 103 13.32 2.09 -10.75
C VAL A 103 14.36 1.11 -10.22
N ASN A 104 13.99 0.30 -9.22
CA ASN A 104 14.89 -0.68 -8.62
C ASN A 104 15.38 -1.69 -9.68
N ALA A 105 14.49 -2.20 -10.52
CA ALA A 105 14.87 -3.13 -11.59
C ALA A 105 15.94 -2.55 -12.55
N GLN A 106 15.84 -1.26 -12.90
CA GLN A 106 16.85 -0.59 -13.73
C GLN A 106 18.21 -0.48 -13.01
N LEU A 107 18.20 -0.15 -11.73
CA LEU A 107 19.43 -0.07 -10.92
C LEU A 107 20.12 -1.44 -10.84
N PHE A 108 19.38 -2.51 -10.56
CA PHE A 108 19.93 -3.87 -10.52
C PHE A 108 20.42 -4.37 -11.88
N ALA A 109 19.75 -4.02 -12.97
CA ALA A 109 20.21 -4.36 -14.32
C ALA A 109 21.56 -3.69 -14.66
N GLY A 110 21.81 -2.47 -14.17
CA GLY A 110 23.06 -1.75 -14.33
C GLY A 110 24.26 -2.39 -13.60
N TYR A 111 24.04 -3.01 -12.43
CA TYR A 111 25.10 -3.68 -11.66
C TYR A 111 25.61 -4.98 -12.31
N SER A 112 24.81 -5.63 -13.16
CA SER A 112 25.21 -6.87 -13.84
C SER A 112 26.28 -6.68 -14.93
N GLN A 113 26.58 -5.44 -15.33
CA GLN A 113 27.52 -5.16 -16.43
C GLN A 113 28.94 -4.76 -15.98
N SER A 114 29.21 -4.74 -14.67
CA SER A 114 30.49 -4.30 -14.09
C SER A 114 31.39 -5.42 -13.56
N ILE A 115 31.15 -6.68 -13.93
CA ILE A 115 32.09 -7.77 -13.69
C ILE A 115 32.80 -8.10 -15.02
N ASN A 116 33.91 -7.41 -15.28
CA ASN A 116 34.91 -7.77 -16.28
C ASN A 116 36.28 -7.84 -15.61
#